data_AF-A0A7C9ECR7-F1
#
_entry.id   AF-A0A7C9ECR7-F1
#
_cell.length_a   1.000
_cell.length_b   1.000
_cell.length_c   1.000
_cell.angle_alpha   90.00
_cell.angle_beta   90.00
_cell.angle_gamma   90.00
#
_symmetry.space_group_name_H-M   'P 1'
#
loop_
_entity.id
_entity.type
_entity.pdbx_description
1 polymer ?
#
loop_
_entity_poly.entity_id
_entity_poly.type
_entity_poly.pdbx_seq_one_letter_code
_entity_poly.pdbx_strand_id
1 'polypeptide(L)'
;HDLAVSVAGCKLKMVESKEDELDDRVRHVSLSSEVDICLESLSKMRHLRSLLVMGQRRRSTCPKLTALPRFFPHLRVLSLRYVGLEEVPTSIGKLIHLRHLNLSGNLFSELPKSIKGLVHLQSLDL
;
A
#
# COMPACT_ATOMS: atom_id res chain seq x y z
N HIS A 1 -19.37 -8.90 12.78
CA HIS A 1 -18.62 -8.93 11.51
C HIS A 1 -17.15 -8.69 11.84
N ASP A 2 -16.49 -9.58 12.57
CA ASP A 2 -16.30 -11.03 12.41
C ASP A 2 -15.17 -11.39 11.45
N LEU A 3 -14.30 -12.27 11.95
CA LEU A 3 -13.35 -13.13 11.27
C LEU A 3 -12.23 -12.49 10.43
N ALA A 4 -11.06 -12.29 11.07
CA ALA A 4 -9.76 -12.77 10.58
C ALA A 4 -8.60 -12.33 11.50
N VAL A 5 -8.71 -12.55 12.81
CA VAL A 5 -7.54 -12.55 13.68
C VAL A 5 -7.08 -14.00 13.75
N SER A 6 -5.88 -14.27 13.25
CA SER A 6 -5.16 -15.54 13.40
C SER A 6 -5.56 -16.69 12.47
N VAL A 7 -4.84 -16.83 11.34
CA VAL A 7 -4.17 -18.08 10.96
C VAL A 7 -2.95 -17.72 10.08
N ALA A 8 -1.79 -18.33 10.35
CA ALA A 8 -0.54 -18.34 9.56
C ALA A 8 0.50 -17.25 9.88
N GLY A 9 1.17 -17.34 11.05
CA GLY A 9 2.54 -16.79 11.21
C GLY A 9 2.76 -15.35 10.73
N CYS A 10 1.72 -14.52 10.76
CA CYS A 10 1.70 -13.19 10.18
C CYS A 10 2.53 -12.28 11.08
N LYS A 11 3.80 -12.08 10.72
CA LYS A 11 4.58 -10.94 11.19
C LYS A 11 3.95 -9.66 10.64
N LEU A 12 2.89 -9.23 11.30
CA LEU A 12 2.14 -8.02 11.02
C LEU A 12 2.83 -6.92 11.82
N LYS A 13 3.41 -5.94 11.12
CA LYS A 13 4.04 -4.80 11.79
C LYS A 13 3.10 -3.60 11.67
N MET A 14 2.56 -3.19 12.81
CA MET A 14 2.00 -1.86 12.99
C MET A 14 3.19 -0.93 13.18
N VAL A 15 3.46 -0.08 12.19
CA VAL A 15 4.54 0.90 12.30
C VAL A 15 3.93 2.17 12.87
N GLU A 16 4.11 2.37 14.17
CA GLU A 16 3.59 3.54 14.91
C GLU A 16 4.67 4.62 15.11
N SER A 17 5.95 4.33 14.82
CA SER A 17 7.05 5.28 14.98
C SER A 17 8.22 5.02 14.01
N LYS A 18 9.12 6.00 13.86
CA LYS A 18 10.32 5.91 13.00
C LYS A 18 11.41 4.96 13.52
N GLU A 19 11.31 4.53 14.77
CA GLU A 19 12.35 3.76 15.49
C GLU A 19 12.18 2.25 15.37
N ASP A 20 11.15 1.83 14.65
CA ASP A 20 10.77 0.45 14.50
C ASP A 20 11.78 -0.30 13.61
N GLU A 21 12.57 -1.22 14.16
CA GLU A 21 13.52 -2.04 13.37
C GLU A 21 12.81 -2.74 12.19
N LEU A 22 13.10 -2.29 10.98
CA LEU A 22 12.44 -2.76 9.76
C LEU A 22 13.11 -4.06 9.29
N ASP A 23 12.56 -5.20 9.71
CA ASP A 23 13.00 -6.55 9.33
C ASP A 23 12.52 -6.89 7.90
N ASP A 24 13.44 -7.31 7.02
CA ASP A 24 13.14 -7.75 5.64
C ASP A 24 12.24 -9.00 5.58
N ARG A 25 12.06 -9.70 6.71
CA ARG A 25 11.11 -10.82 6.83
C ARG A 25 9.66 -10.36 6.96
N VAL A 26 9.39 -9.06 7.17
CA VAL A 26 8.03 -8.53 7.27
C VAL A 26 7.34 -8.61 5.91
N ARG A 27 6.15 -9.23 5.89
CA ARG A 27 5.34 -9.41 4.68
C ARG A 27 4.07 -8.59 4.68
N HIS A 28 3.63 -8.11 5.83
CA HIS A 28 2.37 -7.41 5.99
C HIS A 28 2.59 -6.19 6.89
N VAL A 29 2.32 -5.02 6.33
CA VAL A 29 2.44 -3.74 7.02
C VAL A 29 1.09 -3.03 6.96
N SER A 30 0.68 -2.51 8.11
CA SER A 30 -0.48 -1.63 8.22
C SER A 30 -0.06 -0.33 8.89
N LEU A 31 -0.43 0.78 8.29
CA LEU A 31 -0.09 2.14 8.72
C LEU A 31 -1.38 2.88 9.06
N SER A 32 -1.53 3.27 10.33
CA SER A 32 -2.57 4.17 10.81
C SER A 32 -2.05 5.61 10.86
N SER A 33 -2.90 6.53 10.44
CA SER A 33 -2.68 7.95 10.06
C SER A 33 -1.97 8.91 11.04
N GLU A 34 -1.22 8.48 12.04
CA GLU A 34 -0.52 9.43 12.92
C GLU A 34 0.87 9.82 12.42
N VAL A 35 1.38 9.13 11.40
CA VAL A 35 2.77 9.32 10.95
C VAL A 35 2.80 9.55 9.45
N ASP A 36 3.42 10.65 9.03
CA ASP A 36 3.91 10.85 7.66
C ASP A 36 5.00 9.80 7.36
N ILE A 37 4.58 8.56 7.13
CA ILE A 37 5.52 7.47 6.86
C ILE A 37 5.96 7.62 5.41
N CYS A 38 7.18 8.14 5.26
CA CYS A 38 7.87 8.14 4.00
C CYS A 38 8.08 6.69 3.55
N LEU A 39 7.51 6.30 2.40
CA LEU A 39 7.68 4.96 1.80
C LEU A 39 9.15 4.57 1.63
N GLU A 40 10.06 5.56 1.54
CA GLU A 40 11.51 5.35 1.52
C GLU A 40 12.00 4.56 2.74
N SER A 41 11.39 4.76 3.92
CA SER A 41 11.73 4.01 5.13
C SER A 41 11.42 2.53 4.95
N LEU A 42 10.30 2.22 4.31
CA LEU A 42 9.84 0.86 4.06
C LEU A 42 10.55 0.19 2.87
N SER A 43 11.41 0.89 2.14
CA SER A 43 12.14 0.36 0.97
C SER A 43 12.97 -0.89 1.25
N LYS A 44 13.36 -1.13 2.52
CA LYS A 44 14.09 -2.31 2.96
C LYS A 44 13.26 -3.59 2.97
N MET A 45 11.93 -3.50 3.05
CA MET A 45 11.02 -4.65 3.14
C MET A 45 10.69 -5.21 1.75
N ARG A 46 11.68 -5.82 1.08
CA ARG A 46 11.51 -6.24 -0.33
C ARG A 46 10.57 -7.43 -0.50
N HIS A 47 10.35 -8.18 0.59
CA HIS A 47 9.43 -9.31 0.63
C HIS A 47 7.99 -8.94 1.02
N LEU A 48 7.68 -7.64 1.09
CA LEU A 48 6.34 -7.17 1.41
C LEU A 48 5.31 -7.68 0.40
N ARG A 49 4.21 -8.22 0.94
CA ARG A 49 3.08 -8.75 0.17
C ARG A 49 1.81 -7.94 0.39
N SER A 50 1.66 -7.30 1.54
CA SER A 50 0.51 -6.46 1.84
C SER A 50 0.96 -5.15 2.45
N LEU A 51 0.48 -4.04 1.87
CA LEU A 51 0.64 -2.70 2.40
C LEU A 51 -0.74 -2.07 2.54
N LEU A 52 -1.13 -1.83 3.78
CA LEU A 52 -2.39 -1.17 4.11
C LEU A 52 -2.07 0.21 4.69
N VAL A 53 -2.56 1.25 4.04
CA VAL A 53 -2.45 2.64 4.50
C VAL A 53 -3.85 3.18 4.61
N MET A 54 -4.19 3.65 5.81
CA MET A 54 -5.45 4.33 6.08
C MET A 54 -5.13 5.75 6.53
N GLY A 55 -5.45 6.72 5.66
CA GLY A 55 -5.32 8.13 5.98
C GLY A 55 -6.55 8.67 6.73
N GLN A 56 -6.41 9.88 7.24
CA GLN A 56 -7.52 10.71 7.70
C GLN A 56 -7.82 11.74 6.61
N ARG A 57 -9.10 12.13 6.45
CA ARG A 57 -9.58 13.06 5.38
C ARG A 57 -8.97 14.47 5.38
N ARG A 58 -7.90 14.72 6.15
CA ARG A 58 -7.15 15.97 6.18
C ARG A 58 -5.95 15.84 5.25
N ARG A 59 -5.77 16.79 4.32
CA ARG A 59 -4.70 16.85 3.30
C ARG A 59 -3.37 16.27 3.83
N SER A 60 -3.11 15.01 3.55
CA SER A 60 -1.81 14.37 3.77
C SER A 60 -1.01 14.45 2.49
N THR A 61 0.27 14.80 2.60
CA THR A 61 1.21 14.72 1.48
C THR A 61 1.36 13.25 1.10
N CYS A 62 0.73 12.85 -0.01
CA CYS A 62 0.80 11.47 -0.48
C CYS A 62 2.27 11.06 -0.70
N PRO A 63 2.68 9.87 -0.23
CA PRO A 63 4.03 9.43 -0.48
C PRO A 63 4.23 9.19 -1.98
N LYS A 64 5.46 9.31 -2.47
CA LYS A 64 5.82 9.11 -3.88
C LYS A 64 5.49 7.67 -4.35
N LEU A 65 4.24 7.45 -4.75
CA LEU A 65 3.71 6.16 -5.20
C LEU A 65 4.44 5.64 -6.45
N THR A 66 5.14 6.52 -7.17
CA THR A 66 5.99 6.19 -8.31
C THR A 66 7.04 5.13 -7.98
N ALA A 67 7.54 5.09 -6.75
CA ALA A 67 8.58 4.16 -6.31
C ALA A 67 8.04 2.81 -5.79
N LEU A 68 6.73 2.63 -5.62
CA LEU A 68 6.14 1.40 -5.09
C LEU A 68 6.61 0.12 -5.82
N PRO A 69 6.64 0.06 -7.17
CA PRO A 69 7.08 -1.16 -7.85
C PRO A 69 8.55 -1.50 -7.61
N ARG A 70 9.37 -0.49 -7.31
CA ARG A 70 10.80 -0.67 -6.98
C ARG A 70 10.97 -1.20 -5.56
N PHE A 71 10.19 -0.70 -4.61
CA PHE A 71 10.28 -1.10 -3.21
C PHE A 71 9.63 -2.44 -2.91
N PHE A 72 8.46 -2.69 -3.51
CA PHE A 72 7.63 -3.84 -3.19
C PHE A 72 7.31 -4.63 -4.46
N PRO A 73 8.32 -5.26 -5.10
CA PRO A 73 8.14 -5.97 -6.36
C PRO A 73 7.17 -7.16 -6.23
N HIS A 74 6.97 -7.70 -5.02
CA HIS A 74 6.11 -8.85 -4.75
C HIS A 74 4.77 -8.50 -4.09
N LEU A 75 4.36 -7.22 -4.14
CA LEU A 75 3.14 -6.76 -3.52
C LEU A 75 1.90 -7.42 -4.17
N ARG A 76 1.00 -7.91 -3.31
CA ARG A 76 -0.25 -8.57 -3.70
C ARG A 76 -1.48 -7.79 -3.24
N VAL A 77 -1.37 -7.06 -2.14
CA VAL A 77 -2.43 -6.23 -1.58
C VAL A 77 -1.89 -4.83 -1.37
N LEU A 78 -2.56 -3.85 -1.95
CA LEU A 78 -2.29 -2.43 -1.73
C LEU A 78 -3.61 -1.75 -1.38
N SER A 79 -3.70 -1.20 -0.18
CA SER A 79 -4.78 -0.32 0.23
C SER A 79 -4.22 1.05 0.53
N LEU A 80 -4.71 2.07 -0.17
CA LEU A 80 -4.39 3.49 0.00
C LEU A 80 -5.69 4.24 0.28
N ARG A 81 -6.42 3.83 1.31
CA ARG A 81 -7.76 4.33 1.59
C ARG A 81 -7.68 5.69 2.30
N TYR A 82 -8.47 6.66 1.83
CA TYR A 82 -8.52 8.02 2.40
C TYR A 82 -7.15 8.70 2.57
N VAL A 83 -6.21 8.49 1.63
CA VAL A 83 -4.87 9.12 1.71
C VAL A 83 -4.78 10.48 1.01
N GLY A 84 -5.89 10.96 0.44
CA GLY A 84 -5.95 12.25 -0.26
C GLY A 84 -5.27 12.21 -1.64
N LEU A 85 -5.23 11.05 -2.30
CA LEU A 85 -4.56 10.90 -3.58
C LEU A 85 -5.30 11.66 -4.68
N GLU A 86 -4.65 12.65 -5.29
CA GLU A 86 -5.20 13.45 -6.41
C GLU A 86 -4.92 12.79 -7.78
N GLU A 87 -3.87 11.98 -7.89
CA GLU A 87 -3.53 11.27 -9.12
C GLU A 87 -2.95 9.88 -8.82
N VAL A 88 -3.29 8.89 -9.63
CA VAL A 88 -2.71 7.54 -9.54
C VAL A 88 -1.56 7.43 -10.54
N PRO A 89 -0.31 7.15 -10.11
CA PRO A 89 0.83 7.16 -11.03
C PRO A 89 0.76 6.02 -12.03
N THR A 90 1.27 6.25 -13.24
CA THR A 90 1.33 5.21 -14.28
C THR A 90 2.14 3.98 -13.87
N SER A 91 3.10 4.14 -12.96
CA SER A 91 3.90 3.04 -12.40
C SER A 91 3.07 1.99 -11.67
N ILE A 92 1.83 2.29 -11.25
CA ILE A 92 0.96 1.32 -10.57
C ILE A 92 0.82 0.02 -11.39
N GLY A 93 0.74 0.15 -12.72
CA GLY A 93 0.67 -0.98 -13.66
C GLY A 93 1.87 -1.92 -13.65
N LYS A 94 2.97 -1.55 -13.00
CA LYS A 94 4.16 -2.42 -12.86
C LYS A 94 4.05 -3.39 -11.67
N LEU A 95 3.04 -3.25 -10.81
CA LEU A 95 2.78 -4.19 -9.72
C LEU A 95 2.09 -5.46 -10.26
N ILE A 96 2.81 -6.22 -11.09
CA ILE A 96 2.23 -7.35 -11.85
C ILE A 96 1.65 -8.45 -10.94
N HIS A 97 2.11 -8.55 -9.70
CA HIS A 97 1.64 -9.54 -8.72
C HIS A 97 0.45 -9.05 -7.87
N LEU A 98 0.00 -7.81 -8.08
CA LEU A 98 -1.10 -7.21 -7.32
C LEU A 98 -2.41 -7.93 -7.64
N ARG A 99 -3.12 -8.31 -6.59
CA ARG A 99 -4.43 -8.99 -6.63
C ARG A 99 -5.53 -8.12 -6.09
N HIS A 100 -5.22 -7.26 -5.13
CA HIS A 100 -6.20 -6.38 -4.49
C HIS A 100 -5.65 -4.96 -4.45
N LEU A 101 -6.39 -4.03 -5.04
CA LEU A 101 -6.09 -2.60 -5.04
C LEU A 101 -7.29 -1.83 -4.48
N ASN A 102 -7.10 -1.15 -3.35
CA ASN A 102 -8.11 -0.26 -2.78
C ASN A 102 -7.60 1.18 -2.81
N LEU A 103 -8.28 2.02 -3.58
CA LEU A 103 -8.03 3.46 -3.71
C LEU A 103 -9.23 4.27 -3.21
N SER A 104 -10.13 3.66 -2.45
CA SER A 104 -11.38 4.29 -2.04
C SER A 104 -11.19 5.54 -1.17
N GLY A 105 -12.04 6.53 -1.41
CA GLY A 105 -12.05 7.76 -0.62
C GLY A 105 -10.88 8.70 -0.90
N ASN A 106 -10.29 8.62 -2.09
CA ASN A 106 -9.30 9.58 -2.59
C ASN A 106 -9.96 10.65 -3.49
N LEU A 107 -9.14 11.51 -4.10
CA LEU A 107 -9.56 12.69 -4.86
C LEU A 107 -9.23 12.62 -6.36
N PHE A 108 -8.69 11.50 -6.84
CA PHE A 108 -8.38 11.31 -8.25
C PHE A 108 -9.66 11.23 -9.08
N SER A 109 -9.60 11.78 -10.28
CA SER A 109 -10.71 11.77 -11.23
C SER A 109 -10.68 10.55 -12.16
N GLU A 110 -9.49 10.02 -12.44
CA GLU A 110 -9.30 8.91 -13.37
C GLU A 110 -8.17 7.96 -12.94
N LEU A 111 -8.24 6.73 -13.45
CA LEU A 111 -7.15 5.77 -13.34
C LEU A 111 -6.25 5.86 -14.58
N PRO A 112 -4.92 5.71 -14.43
CA PRO A 112 -4.01 5.71 -15.56
C PRO A 112 -4.30 4.51 -16.46
N LYS A 113 -4.10 4.66 -17.78
CA LYS A 113 -4.22 3.56 -18.76
C LYS A 113 -3.39 2.33 -18.41
N SER A 114 -2.28 2.52 -17.68
CA SER A 114 -1.41 1.45 -17.21
C SER A 114 -2.04 0.54 -16.16
N ILE A 115 -3.23 0.87 -15.60
CA ILE A 115 -3.97 -0.03 -14.72
C ILE A 115 -4.20 -1.41 -15.35
N LYS A 116 -4.26 -1.47 -16.69
CA LYS A 116 -4.32 -2.72 -17.49
C LYS A 116 -3.10 -3.64 -17.30
N GLY A 117 -1.97 -3.11 -16.81
CA GLY A 117 -0.78 -3.88 -16.48
C GLY A 117 -0.90 -4.72 -15.20
N LEU A 118 -1.94 -4.50 -14.40
CA LEU A 118 -2.26 -5.30 -13.22
C LEU A 118 -2.94 -6.62 -13.64
N VAL A 119 -2.20 -7.46 -14.37
CA VAL A 119 -2.72 -8.68 -15.04
C VAL A 119 -3.26 -9.76 -14.07
N HIS A 120 -2.92 -9.66 -12.79
CA HIS A 120 -3.40 -10.56 -11.74
C HIS A 120 -4.41 -9.91 -10.79
N LEU A 121 -4.93 -8.72 -11.12
CA LEU A 121 -5.89 -8.02 -10.28
C LEU A 121 -7.21 -8.80 -10.20
N GLN A 122 -7.69 -8.99 -8.99
CA GLN A 122 -8.92 -9.71 -8.65
C GLN A 122 -9.98 -8.77 -8.09
N SER A 123 -9.58 -7.73 -7.37
CA SER A 123 -10.49 -6.69 -6.86
C SER A 123 -9.89 -5.29 -6.99
N LEU A 124 -10.77 -4.34 -7.29
CA LEU A 124 -10.48 -2.92 -7.38
C LEU A 124 -11.57 -2.12 -6.66
N ASP A 125 -11.20 -1.37 -5.64
CA ASP A 125 -12.09 -0.44 -4.93
C ASP A 125 -11.66 1.00 -5.23
N LEU A 126 -12.61 1.90 -5.52
CA LEU A 126 -12.38 3.29 -5.92
C LEU A 126 -13.13 4.29 -5.03
#